data_AF-A0A5M8P3S6-F1
#
_entry.id   AF-A0A5M8P3S6-F1
#
_cell.length_a   1.000
_cell.length_b   1.000
_cell.length_c   1.000
_cell.angle_alpha   90.00
_cell.angle_beta   90.00
_cell.angle_gamma   90.00
#
_symmetry.space_group_name_H-M   'P 1'
#
loop_
_entity.id
_entity.type
_entity.pdbx_description
1 polymer ?
#
loop_
_entity_poly.entity_id
_entity_poly.type
_entity_poly.pdbx_seq_one_letter_code
_entity_poly.pdbx_strand_id
1 'polypeptide(L)'
;MKEKILALLQAQFAGVRKDGLNQLAGAIALQVTTEDEAKTLVGKMTAEQLNSFVTDWRKEADAEVTKANKTYDDGLRKKYDFVEKKPEDTPHVPPVTGNIDAAAIQKLIADSIAAATKPLLEKVAGFEAGNIAKTRLQALTDKLKDCTNEVFKTKTLKDFARMQFETDEAFTEYLTDTETDVKTANQSVADSGLGAQGRPFVPNTPAGGGKEAAEAEIAAVMDKLPI
;
A
#
# COMPACT_ATOMS: atom_id res chain seq x y z
N MET A 1 -14.39 -28.74 -8.79
CA MET A 1 -13.97 -30.15 -8.97
C MET A 1 -12.46 -30.30 -9.09
N LYS A 2 -11.80 -29.63 -10.05
CA LYS A 2 -10.33 -29.68 -10.22
C LYS A 2 -9.53 -29.51 -8.93
N GLU A 3 -9.84 -28.50 -8.11
CA GLU A 3 -9.11 -28.23 -6.85
C GLU A 3 -9.24 -29.37 -5.83
N LYS A 4 -10.43 -29.99 -5.74
CA LYS A 4 -10.66 -31.15 -4.85
C LYS A 4 -9.86 -32.37 -5.32
N ILE A 5 -9.79 -32.60 -6.63
CA ILE A 5 -9.01 -33.69 -7.24
C ILE A 5 -7.51 -33.44 -7.06
N LEU A 6 -7.06 -32.19 -7.19
CA LEU A 6 -5.68 -31.80 -6.94
C LEU A 6 -5.28 -32.06 -5.48
N ALA A 7 -6.13 -31.70 -4.52
CA ALA A 7 -5.89 -31.96 -3.10
C ALA A 7 -5.77 -33.47 -2.82
N LEU A 8 -6.64 -34.30 -3.43
CA LEU A 8 -6.58 -35.77 -3.32
C LEU A 8 -5.28 -36.33 -3.94
N LEU A 9 -4.90 -35.87 -5.13
CA LEU A 9 -3.66 -36.27 -5.78
C LEU A 9 -2.42 -35.88 -4.97
N GLN A 10 -2.40 -34.67 -4.39
CA GLN A 10 -1.30 -34.22 -3.55
C GLN A 10 -1.19 -35.01 -2.24
N ALA A 11 -2.34 -35.34 -1.62
CA ALA A 11 -2.37 -36.14 -0.41
C ALA A 11 -1.89 -37.59 -0.66
N GLN A 12 -2.30 -38.18 -1.78
CA GLN A 12 -1.98 -39.57 -2.10
C GLN A 12 -0.60 -39.73 -2.75
N PHE A 13 -0.11 -38.71 -3.44
CA PHE A 13 1.15 -38.75 -4.21
C PHE A 13 2.07 -37.57 -3.87
N ALA A 14 2.37 -37.39 -2.59
CA ALA A 14 3.20 -36.28 -2.09
C ALA A 14 4.62 -36.21 -2.69
N GLY A 15 5.12 -37.31 -3.27
CA GLY A 15 6.43 -37.37 -3.95
C GLY A 15 6.40 -36.96 -5.43
N VAL A 16 5.22 -36.76 -6.03
CA VAL A 16 5.06 -36.37 -7.43
C VAL A 16 4.96 -34.85 -7.55
N ARG A 17 5.53 -34.30 -8.63
CA ARG A 17 5.65 -32.85 -8.81
C ARG A 17 4.29 -32.14 -8.97
N LYS A 18 4.12 -31.03 -8.24
CA LYS A 18 2.86 -30.29 -8.10
C LYS A 18 2.27 -29.76 -9.42
N ASP A 19 3.10 -29.33 -10.35
CA ASP A 19 2.68 -28.80 -11.67
C ASP A 19 2.08 -29.90 -12.55
N GLY A 20 2.71 -31.07 -12.62
CA GLY A 20 2.17 -32.21 -13.35
C GLY A 20 0.89 -32.77 -12.70
N LEU A 21 0.83 -32.80 -11.37
CA LEU A 21 -0.41 -33.15 -10.66
C LEU A 21 -1.54 -32.16 -10.94
N ASN A 22 -1.25 -30.87 -11.10
CA ASN A 22 -2.25 -29.85 -11.45
C ASN A 22 -2.82 -30.04 -12.86
N GLN A 23 -1.97 -30.44 -13.81
CA GLN A 23 -2.42 -30.78 -15.16
C GLN A 23 -3.28 -32.03 -15.18
N LEU A 24 -2.84 -33.08 -14.47
CA LEU A 24 -3.61 -34.30 -14.36
C LEU A 24 -4.96 -34.07 -13.66
N ALA A 25 -4.99 -33.27 -12.58
CA ALA A 25 -6.24 -32.88 -11.92
C ALA A 25 -7.20 -32.17 -12.89
N GLY A 26 -6.66 -31.38 -13.82
CA GLY A 26 -7.44 -30.77 -14.91
C GLY A 26 -8.04 -31.81 -15.86
N ALA A 27 -7.24 -32.77 -16.32
CA ALA A 27 -7.69 -33.85 -17.20
C ALA A 27 -8.76 -34.73 -16.53
N ILE A 28 -8.55 -35.10 -15.26
CA ILE A 28 -9.51 -35.90 -14.49
C ILE A 28 -10.80 -35.10 -14.23
N ALA A 29 -10.71 -33.80 -13.96
CA ALA A 29 -11.88 -32.95 -13.74
C ALA A 29 -12.80 -32.83 -14.97
N LEU A 30 -12.31 -33.15 -16.18
CA LEU A 30 -13.15 -33.22 -17.39
C LEU A 30 -13.92 -34.55 -17.48
N GLN A 31 -13.39 -35.61 -16.86
CA GLN A 31 -13.96 -36.96 -16.91
C GLN A 31 -14.83 -37.28 -15.68
N VAL A 32 -14.65 -36.52 -14.60
CA VAL A 32 -15.26 -36.80 -13.30
C VAL A 32 -16.07 -35.60 -12.82
N THR A 33 -17.31 -35.85 -12.43
CA THR A 33 -18.23 -34.81 -11.93
C THR A 33 -18.48 -34.89 -10.43
N THR A 34 -18.24 -36.06 -9.82
CA THR A 34 -18.47 -36.30 -8.39
C THR A 34 -17.17 -36.58 -7.62
N GLU A 35 -17.17 -36.39 -6.31
CA GLU A 35 -15.99 -36.62 -5.48
C GLU A 35 -15.64 -38.11 -5.32
N ASP A 36 -16.63 -39.00 -5.31
CA ASP A 36 -16.41 -40.43 -5.10
C ASP A 36 -15.83 -41.12 -6.33
N GLU A 37 -16.23 -40.69 -7.53
CA GLU A 37 -15.58 -41.07 -8.79
C GLU A 37 -14.11 -40.63 -8.82
N ALA A 38 -13.82 -39.42 -8.32
CA ALA A 38 -12.45 -38.89 -8.28
C ALA A 38 -11.58 -39.72 -7.34
N LYS A 39 -12.07 -40.04 -6.13
CA LYS A 39 -11.38 -40.92 -5.18
C LYS A 39 -11.11 -42.29 -5.78
N THR A 40 -12.08 -42.86 -6.48
CA THR A 40 -11.95 -44.18 -7.13
C THR A 40 -10.90 -44.16 -8.23
N LEU A 41 -10.87 -43.12 -9.06
CA LEU A 41 -9.91 -43.00 -10.15
C LEU A 41 -8.49 -42.74 -9.65
N VAL A 42 -8.34 -41.77 -8.74
CA VAL A 42 -7.05 -41.41 -8.11
C VAL A 42 -6.50 -42.61 -7.32
N GLY A 43 -7.37 -43.37 -6.66
CA GLY A 43 -7.03 -44.59 -5.93
C GLY A 43 -6.46 -45.72 -6.79
N LYS A 44 -6.76 -45.75 -8.09
CA LYS A 44 -6.25 -46.75 -9.04
C LYS A 44 -4.93 -46.34 -9.70
N MET A 45 -4.49 -45.09 -9.52
CA MET A 45 -3.24 -44.59 -10.12
C MET A 45 -2.04 -44.99 -9.28
N THR A 46 -0.90 -45.25 -9.92
CA THR A 46 0.37 -45.49 -9.22
C THR A 46 1.29 -44.29 -9.32
N ALA A 47 2.17 -44.11 -8.33
CA ALA A 47 3.16 -43.04 -8.34
C ALA A 47 4.08 -43.10 -9.58
N GLU A 48 4.37 -44.30 -10.08
CA GLU A 48 5.18 -44.52 -11.29
C GLU A 48 4.48 -44.01 -12.55
N GLN A 49 3.19 -44.32 -12.72
CA GLN A 49 2.39 -43.82 -13.83
C GLN A 49 2.32 -42.30 -13.82
N LEU A 50 2.13 -41.72 -12.63
CA LEU A 50 2.12 -40.27 -12.46
C LEU A 50 3.47 -39.64 -12.78
N ASN A 51 4.58 -40.22 -12.30
CA ASN A 51 5.92 -39.70 -12.59
C ASN A 51 6.27 -39.78 -14.08
N SER A 52 5.88 -40.86 -14.78
CA SER A 52 6.05 -40.96 -16.23
C SER A 52 5.24 -39.89 -16.95
N PHE A 53 3.96 -39.72 -16.59
CA PHE A 53 3.10 -38.69 -17.16
C PHE A 53 3.68 -37.28 -16.96
N VAL A 54 4.12 -36.95 -15.74
CA VAL A 54 4.74 -35.64 -15.46
C VAL A 54 6.03 -35.45 -16.25
N THR A 55 6.83 -36.51 -16.42
CA THR A 55 8.09 -36.44 -17.16
C THR A 55 7.85 -36.18 -18.65
N ASP A 56 6.92 -36.90 -19.27
CA ASP A 56 6.63 -36.74 -20.70
C ASP A 56 5.92 -35.42 -21.00
N TRP A 57 4.95 -35.02 -20.18
CA TRP A 57 4.32 -33.71 -20.28
C TRP A 57 5.34 -32.56 -20.16
N ARG A 58 6.32 -32.69 -19.25
CA ARG A 58 7.38 -31.68 -19.13
C ARG A 58 8.32 -31.63 -20.31
N LYS A 59 8.69 -32.77 -20.90
CA LYS A 59 9.53 -32.76 -22.12
C LYS A 59 8.86 -31.95 -23.23
N GLU A 60 7.55 -32.13 -23.42
CA GLU A 60 6.79 -31.38 -24.41
C GLU A 60 6.69 -29.89 -24.04
N ALA A 61 6.35 -29.59 -22.79
CA ALA A 61 6.26 -28.21 -22.30
C ALA A 61 7.59 -27.46 -22.38
N ASP A 62 8.69 -28.06 -21.95
CA ASP A 62 10.04 -27.49 -21.99
C ASP A 62 10.52 -27.31 -23.45
N ALA A 63 10.18 -28.24 -24.34
CA ALA A 63 10.48 -28.13 -25.76
C ALA A 63 9.69 -26.99 -26.43
N GLU A 64 8.41 -26.82 -26.08
CA GLU A 64 7.57 -25.73 -26.57
C GLU A 64 8.08 -24.37 -26.07
N VAL A 65 8.43 -24.26 -24.79
CA VAL A 65 9.04 -23.05 -24.21
C VAL A 65 10.37 -22.73 -24.90
N THR A 66 11.21 -23.74 -25.14
CA THR A 66 12.47 -23.56 -25.86
C THR A 66 12.23 -23.07 -27.29
N LYS A 67 11.24 -23.63 -27.98
CA LYS A 67 10.88 -23.22 -29.34
C LYS A 67 10.31 -21.80 -29.38
N ALA A 68 9.48 -21.44 -28.40
CA ALA A 68 8.93 -20.09 -28.26
C ALA A 68 10.04 -19.06 -28.04
N ASN A 69 10.96 -19.34 -27.12
CA ASN A 69 12.12 -18.46 -26.86
C ASN A 69 13.02 -18.33 -28.09
N LYS A 70 13.33 -19.43 -28.79
CA LYS A 70 14.09 -19.36 -30.05
C LYS A 70 13.39 -18.52 -31.11
N THR A 71 12.08 -18.71 -31.28
CA THR A 71 11.30 -17.95 -32.28
C THR A 71 11.26 -16.46 -31.93
N TYR A 72 11.12 -16.14 -30.64
CA TYR A 72 11.14 -14.77 -30.14
C TYR A 72 12.51 -14.12 -30.38
N ASP A 73 13.59 -14.80 -30.02
CA ASP A 73 14.97 -14.36 -30.22
C ASP A 73 15.30 -14.17 -31.71
N ASP A 74 14.89 -15.10 -32.58
CA ASP A 74 15.08 -14.98 -34.02
C ASP A 74 14.28 -13.82 -34.61
N GLY A 75 13.06 -13.58 -34.09
CA GLY A 75 12.23 -12.45 -34.48
C GLY A 75 12.85 -11.11 -34.08
N LEU A 76 13.44 -11.04 -32.88
CA LEU A 76 14.20 -9.90 -32.39
C LEU A 76 15.45 -9.66 -33.26
N ARG A 77 16.23 -10.71 -33.56
CA ARG A 77 17.45 -10.61 -34.38
C ARG A 77 17.18 -10.14 -35.80
N LYS A 78 15.99 -10.43 -36.34
CA LYS A 78 15.56 -9.96 -37.66
C LYS A 78 15.06 -8.51 -37.64
N LYS A 79 14.44 -8.07 -36.54
CA LYS A 79 13.85 -6.73 -36.41
C LYS A 79 14.84 -5.67 -35.97
N TYR A 80 15.84 -6.07 -35.21
CA TYR A 80 16.86 -5.19 -34.66
C TYR A 80 18.22 -5.66 -35.15
N ASP A 81 19.00 -4.74 -35.71
CA ASP A 81 20.43 -4.96 -35.91
C ASP A 81 21.07 -4.90 -34.54
N PHE A 82 21.19 -6.06 -33.89
CA PHE A 82 21.83 -6.16 -32.60
C PHE A 82 23.29 -5.81 -32.77
N VAL A 83 23.62 -4.56 -32.48
CA VAL A 83 25.00 -4.16 -32.21
C VAL A 83 25.40 -4.95 -30.98
N GLU A 84 26.24 -5.96 -31.16
CA GLU A 84 26.91 -6.62 -30.06
C GLU A 84 27.47 -5.51 -29.18
N LYS A 85 27.04 -5.47 -27.91
CA LYS A 85 27.66 -4.61 -26.94
C LYS A 85 29.14 -4.98 -27.02
N LYS A 86 29.99 -4.07 -27.51
CA LYS A 86 31.46 -4.23 -27.45
C LYS A 86 31.75 -4.81 -26.08
N PRO A 87 32.55 -5.87 -25.96
CA PRO A 87 32.87 -6.42 -24.67
C PRO A 87 33.43 -5.26 -23.84
N GLU A 88 32.63 -4.75 -22.91
CA GLU A 88 33.19 -4.13 -21.73
C GLU A 88 34.09 -5.21 -21.15
N ASP A 89 35.35 -4.87 -20.91
CA ASP A 89 36.38 -5.70 -20.29
C ASP A 89 35.78 -6.44 -19.09
N THR A 90 35.18 -7.57 -19.38
CA THR A 90 34.73 -8.55 -18.42
C THR A 90 35.88 -9.53 -18.42
N PRO A 91 36.54 -9.73 -17.26
CA PRO A 91 37.67 -10.63 -17.16
C PRO A 91 37.31 -11.96 -17.82
N HIS A 92 38.12 -12.38 -18.79
CA HIS A 92 37.97 -13.65 -19.49
C HIS A 92 37.82 -14.77 -18.46
N VAL A 93 36.60 -15.29 -18.31
CA VAL A 93 36.38 -16.51 -17.53
C VAL A 93 36.81 -17.66 -18.45
N PRO A 94 37.83 -18.46 -18.07
CA PRO A 94 38.23 -19.61 -18.86
C PRO A 94 37.05 -20.57 -19.04
N PRO A 95 37.01 -21.36 -20.12
CA PRO A 95 35.91 -22.28 -20.37
C PRO A 95 35.75 -23.22 -19.17
N VAL A 96 34.57 -23.20 -18.54
CA VAL A 96 34.25 -24.10 -17.43
C VAL A 96 34.08 -25.52 -17.98
N THR A 97 35.19 -26.22 -18.15
CA THR A 97 35.24 -27.68 -18.08
C THR A 97 35.55 -28.05 -16.64
N GLY A 98 34.50 -28.23 -15.84
CA GLY A 98 34.58 -28.59 -14.43
C GLY A 98 33.20 -28.47 -13.81
N ASN A 99 32.82 -29.44 -12.96
CA ASN A 99 31.51 -29.44 -12.29
C ASN A 99 31.16 -28.04 -11.79
N ILE A 100 30.03 -27.50 -12.27
CA ILE A 100 29.51 -26.24 -11.76
C ILE A 100 29.16 -26.49 -10.28
N ASP A 101 29.94 -25.90 -9.39
CA ASP A 101 29.72 -26.00 -7.95
C ASP A 101 28.34 -25.41 -7.63
N ALA A 102 27.50 -26.21 -6.96
CA ALA A 102 26.15 -25.82 -6.56
C ALA A 102 26.17 -24.50 -5.76
N ALA A 103 27.23 -24.24 -5.00
CA ALA A 103 27.41 -22.99 -4.25
C ALA A 103 27.54 -21.76 -5.17
N ALA A 104 28.20 -21.90 -6.32
CA ALA A 104 28.36 -20.82 -7.29
C ALA A 104 27.03 -20.49 -8.00
N ILE A 105 26.24 -21.51 -8.34
CA ILE A 105 24.89 -21.33 -8.89
C ILE A 105 23.99 -20.65 -7.87
N GLN A 106 24.06 -21.08 -6.61
CA GLN A 106 23.22 -20.54 -5.54
C GLN A 106 23.54 -19.07 -5.25
N LYS A 107 24.82 -18.69 -5.29
CA LYS A 107 25.25 -17.28 -5.18
C LYS A 107 24.76 -16.44 -6.36
N LEU A 108 24.90 -16.94 -7.59
CA LEU A 108 24.42 -16.24 -8.79
C LEU A 108 22.90 -16.01 -8.75
N ILE A 109 22.14 -17.00 -8.29
CA ILE A 109 20.69 -16.89 -8.11
C ILE A 109 20.37 -15.87 -7.01
N ALA A 110 21.05 -15.91 -5.86
CA ALA A 110 20.83 -14.96 -4.77
C ALA A 110 21.13 -13.51 -5.20
N ASP A 111 22.25 -13.29 -5.89
CA ASP A 111 22.64 -11.97 -6.40
C ASP A 111 21.64 -11.46 -7.45
N SER A 112 21.14 -12.36 -8.31
CA SER A 112 20.10 -12.02 -9.31
C SER A 112 18.76 -11.68 -8.66
N ILE A 113 18.34 -12.42 -7.64
CA ILE A 113 17.11 -12.14 -6.88
C ILE A 113 17.25 -10.83 -6.12
N ALA A 114 18.39 -10.57 -5.48
CA ALA A 114 18.65 -9.31 -4.79
C ALA A 114 18.63 -8.13 -5.78
N ALA A 115 19.26 -8.26 -6.94
CA ALA A 115 19.24 -7.24 -7.99
C ALA A 115 17.83 -6.97 -8.53
N ALA A 116 17.01 -8.01 -8.70
CA ALA A 116 15.64 -7.88 -9.19
C ALA A 116 14.67 -7.30 -8.15
N THR A 117 14.89 -7.59 -6.87
CA THR A 117 14.00 -7.15 -5.76
C THR A 117 14.36 -5.78 -5.19
N LYS A 118 15.62 -5.35 -5.27
CA LYS A 118 16.07 -4.03 -4.84
C LYS A 118 15.25 -2.85 -5.41
N PRO A 119 14.97 -2.74 -6.73
CA PRO A 119 14.17 -1.63 -7.24
C PRO A 119 12.70 -1.70 -6.79
N LEU A 120 12.17 -2.88 -6.45
CA LEU A 120 10.84 -3.01 -5.89
C LEU A 120 10.80 -2.55 -4.43
N LEU A 121 11.80 -2.92 -3.63
CA LEU A 121 11.97 -2.45 -2.25
C LEU A 121 12.12 -0.92 -2.18
N GLU A 122 12.96 -0.34 -3.04
CA GLU A 122 13.13 1.12 -3.14
C GLU A 122 11.82 1.83 -3.54
N LYS A 123 11.05 1.25 -4.47
CA LYS A 123 9.73 1.78 -4.83
C LYS A 123 8.74 1.67 -3.68
N VAL A 124 8.69 0.54 -2.97
CA VAL A 124 7.79 0.36 -1.81
C VAL A 124 8.12 1.38 -0.73
N ALA A 125 9.39 1.55 -0.37
CA ALA A 125 9.83 2.57 0.59
C ALA A 125 9.44 3.99 0.12
N GLY A 126 9.59 4.28 -1.17
CA GLY A 126 9.14 5.56 -1.75
C GLY A 126 7.61 5.76 -1.71
N PHE A 127 6.84 4.70 -1.94
CA PHE A 127 5.37 4.72 -1.83
C PHE A 127 4.91 4.95 -0.39
N GLU A 128 5.52 4.25 0.57
CA GLU A 128 5.22 4.42 2.00
C GLU A 128 5.53 5.85 2.45
N ALA A 129 6.71 6.38 2.11
CA ALA A 129 7.06 7.77 2.40
C ALA A 129 6.09 8.78 1.76
N GLY A 130 5.72 8.57 0.49
CA GLY A 130 4.75 9.41 -0.21
C GLY A 130 3.33 9.34 0.38
N ASN A 131 2.92 8.17 0.83
CA ASN A 131 1.61 7.96 1.46
C ASN A 131 1.56 8.63 2.85
N ILE A 132 2.63 8.52 3.64
CA ILE A 132 2.76 9.21 4.93
C ILE A 132 2.66 10.73 4.73
N ALA A 133 3.40 11.30 3.77
CA ALA A 133 3.36 12.74 3.49
C ALA A 133 1.95 13.23 3.12
N LYS A 134 1.21 12.46 2.29
CA LYS A 134 -0.20 12.77 1.96
C LYS A 134 -1.12 12.71 3.17
N THR A 135 -1.05 11.65 3.96
CA THR A 135 -1.89 11.46 5.15
C THR A 135 -1.66 12.59 6.17
N ARG A 136 -0.39 12.96 6.39
CA ARG A 136 -0.03 14.05 7.31
C ARG A 136 -0.52 15.42 6.78
N LEU A 137 -0.39 15.69 5.48
CA LEU A 137 -0.92 16.91 4.87
C LEU A 137 -2.44 17.00 5.03
N GLN A 138 -3.15 15.89 4.82
CA GLN A 138 -4.60 15.85 4.99
C GLN A 138 -4.99 16.15 6.44
N ALA A 139 -4.36 15.49 7.41
CA ALA A 139 -4.64 15.71 8.83
C ALA A 139 -4.38 17.17 9.26
N LEU A 140 -3.31 17.80 8.76
CA LEU A 140 -3.07 19.23 8.99
C LEU A 140 -4.14 20.10 8.34
N THR A 141 -4.52 19.80 7.10
CA THR A 141 -5.56 20.55 6.37
C THR A 141 -6.89 20.48 7.12
N ASP A 142 -7.23 19.32 7.68
CA ASP A 142 -8.44 19.12 8.47
C ASP A 142 -8.41 19.93 9.79
N LYS A 143 -7.25 20.08 10.44
CA LYS A 143 -7.10 20.95 11.62
C LYS A 143 -7.20 22.43 11.27
N LEU A 144 -6.75 22.83 10.09
CA LEU A 144 -6.77 24.22 9.62
C LEU A 144 -8.09 24.63 8.96
N LYS A 145 -9.06 23.72 8.76
CA LYS A 145 -10.30 24.00 8.05
C LYS A 145 -11.13 25.12 8.69
N ASP A 146 -11.13 25.16 10.02
CA ASP A 146 -11.89 26.13 10.84
C ASP A 146 -11.04 27.36 11.21
N CYS A 147 -9.82 27.48 10.68
CA CYS A 147 -8.97 28.65 10.91
C CYS A 147 -9.47 29.84 10.07
N THR A 148 -9.84 30.92 10.74
CA THR A 148 -10.33 32.16 10.12
C THR A 148 -9.19 33.12 9.75
N ASN A 149 -7.97 32.85 10.22
CA ASN A 149 -6.77 33.60 9.88
C ASN A 149 -6.07 33.00 8.64
N GLU A 150 -6.41 33.51 7.46
CA GLU A 150 -5.88 33.04 6.17
C GLU A 150 -4.36 33.16 6.03
N VAL A 151 -3.75 34.17 6.66
CA VAL A 151 -2.29 34.38 6.63
C VAL A 151 -1.59 33.28 7.44
N PHE A 152 -2.10 32.99 8.64
CA PHE A 152 -1.61 31.88 9.47
C PHE A 152 -1.76 30.55 8.73
N LYS A 153 -2.96 30.25 8.21
CA LYS A 153 -3.25 29.03 7.45
C LYS A 153 -2.30 28.83 6.27
N THR A 154 -2.11 29.86 5.44
CA THR A 154 -1.22 29.80 4.27
C THR A 154 0.24 29.57 4.68
N LYS A 155 0.68 30.24 5.76
CA LYS A 155 2.04 30.09 6.29
C LYS A 155 2.26 28.67 6.83
N THR A 156 1.35 28.16 7.65
CA THR A 156 1.44 26.81 8.23
C THR A 156 1.51 25.72 7.15
N LEU A 157 0.69 25.83 6.09
CA LEU A 157 0.76 24.89 4.96
C LEU A 157 2.09 24.97 4.18
N LYS A 158 2.61 26.19 3.98
CA LYS A 158 3.89 26.40 3.29
C LYS A 158 5.07 25.89 4.09
N ASP A 159 5.05 26.09 5.40
CA ASP A 159 6.10 25.65 6.32
C ASP A 159 6.06 24.12 6.45
N PHE A 160 4.86 23.52 6.55
CA PHE A 160 4.69 22.07 6.56
C PHE A 160 5.31 21.37 5.35
N ALA A 161 5.24 21.96 4.16
CA ALA A 161 5.89 21.42 2.96
C ALA A 161 7.43 21.31 3.06
N ARG A 162 8.05 21.98 4.04
CA ARG A 162 9.48 21.96 4.33
C ARG A 162 9.83 21.20 5.62
N MET A 163 8.82 20.76 6.38
CA MET A 163 9.00 20.03 7.62
C MET A 163 9.19 18.54 7.36
N GLN A 164 10.00 17.90 8.20
CA GLN A 164 10.12 16.44 8.27
C GLN A 164 9.89 16.01 9.72
N PHE A 165 9.15 14.93 9.90
CA PHE A 165 8.89 14.33 11.20
C PHE A 165 9.47 12.93 11.20
N GLU A 166 10.40 12.69 12.12
CA GLU A 166 11.07 11.39 12.29
C GLU A 166 10.11 10.31 12.80
N THR A 167 9.10 10.70 13.60
CA THR A 167 8.11 9.79 14.17
C THR A 167 6.68 10.32 14.01
N ASP A 168 5.70 9.43 14.17
CA ASP A 168 4.28 9.80 14.13
C ASP A 168 3.86 10.55 15.40
N GLU A 169 4.53 10.32 16.53
CA GLU A 169 4.33 11.05 17.77
C GLU A 169 4.69 12.53 17.61
N ALA A 170 5.85 12.82 17.01
CA ALA A 170 6.29 14.20 16.75
C ALA A 170 5.32 14.95 15.83
N PHE A 171 4.76 14.26 14.84
CA PHE A 171 3.73 14.84 13.98
C PHE A 171 2.41 15.08 14.73
N THR A 172 2.01 14.16 15.61
CA THR A 172 0.80 14.29 16.42
C THR A 172 0.90 15.45 17.41
N GLU A 173 2.05 15.62 18.05
CA GLU A 173 2.34 16.76 18.93
C GLU A 173 2.23 18.09 18.17
N TYR A 174 2.87 18.17 17.00
CA TYR A 174 2.74 19.33 16.10
C TYR A 174 1.28 19.64 15.72
N LEU A 175 0.45 18.62 15.45
CA LEU A 175 -0.97 18.84 15.15
C LEU A 175 -1.75 19.38 16.36
N THR A 176 -1.44 18.90 17.56
CA THR A 176 -2.05 19.39 18.81
C THR A 176 -1.69 20.84 19.08
N ASP A 177 -0.42 21.21 18.91
CA ASP A 177 0.05 22.59 19.06
C ASP A 177 -0.60 23.49 18.00
N THR A 178 -0.62 23.04 16.75
CA THR A 178 -1.27 23.77 15.65
C THR A 178 -2.76 24.01 15.94
N GLU A 179 -3.48 23.03 16.50
CA GLU A 179 -4.88 23.22 16.89
C GLU A 179 -5.05 24.31 17.95
N THR A 180 -4.13 24.36 18.92
CA THR A 180 -4.12 25.39 19.98
C THR A 180 -3.84 26.77 19.39
N ASP A 181 -2.88 26.85 18.46
CA ASP A 181 -2.57 28.08 17.74
C ASP A 181 -3.74 28.55 16.87
N VAL A 182 -4.47 27.64 16.21
CA VAL A 182 -5.69 27.98 15.45
C VAL A 182 -6.73 28.61 16.36
N LYS A 183 -6.97 28.04 17.55
CA LYS A 183 -7.94 28.60 18.52
C LYS A 183 -7.53 30.01 18.93
N THR A 184 -6.24 30.21 19.24
CA THR A 184 -5.67 31.51 19.61
C THR A 184 -5.75 32.53 18.48
N ALA A 185 -5.41 32.13 17.25
CA ALA A 185 -5.48 32.97 16.07
C ALA A 185 -6.92 33.39 15.75
N ASN A 186 -7.87 32.46 15.84
CA ASN A 186 -9.29 32.75 15.64
C ASN A 186 -9.82 33.72 16.70
N GLN A 187 -9.44 33.54 17.96
CA GLN A 187 -9.80 34.47 19.03
C GLN A 187 -9.24 35.87 18.77
N SER A 188 -7.97 35.99 18.36
CA SER A 188 -7.36 37.28 18.02
C SER A 188 -8.07 37.99 16.85
N VAL A 189 -8.52 37.23 15.84
CA VAL A 189 -9.35 37.76 14.74
C VAL A 189 -10.70 38.25 15.25
N ALA A 190 -11.36 37.47 16.13
CA ALA A 190 -12.63 37.85 16.72
C ALA A 190 -12.52 39.10 17.61
N ASP A 191 -11.51 39.19 18.48
CA ASP A 191 -11.25 40.33 19.36
C ASP A 191 -10.95 41.59 18.56
N SER A 192 -10.17 41.47 17.48
CA SER A 192 -9.88 42.58 16.56
C SER A 192 -11.15 43.05 15.84
N GLY A 193 -12.00 42.12 15.41
CA GLY A 193 -13.30 42.43 14.80
C GLY A 193 -14.23 43.15 15.77
N LEU A 194 -14.25 42.73 17.04
CA LEU A 194 -15.05 43.36 18.09
C LEU A 194 -14.53 44.76 18.45
N GLY A 195 -13.21 44.97 18.48
CA GLY A 195 -12.61 46.29 18.69
C GLY A 195 -12.88 47.28 17.54
N ALA A 196 -13.05 46.77 16.32
CA ALA A 196 -13.43 47.56 15.14
C ALA A 196 -14.92 47.91 15.12
N GLN A 197 -15.78 47.08 15.72
CA GLN A 197 -17.17 47.42 16.01
C GLN A 197 -17.18 48.40 17.19
N GLY A 198 -17.22 49.70 16.90
CA GLY A 198 -17.14 50.77 17.90
C GLY A 198 -17.98 50.50 19.15
N ARG A 199 -17.48 50.98 20.30
CA ARG A 199 -18.09 50.76 21.63
C ARG A 199 -19.62 50.92 21.55
N PRO A 200 -20.41 50.00 22.14
CA PRO A 200 -21.85 50.14 22.21
C PRO A 200 -22.21 51.54 22.69
N PHE A 201 -23.12 52.21 21.99
CA PHE A 201 -23.55 53.55 22.36
C PHE A 201 -24.23 53.47 23.73
N VAL A 202 -23.49 53.78 24.79
CA VAL A 202 -24.05 53.98 26.11
C VAL A 202 -24.59 55.41 26.09
N PRO A 203 -25.93 55.63 26.08
CA PRO A 203 -26.46 56.98 26.12
C PRO A 203 -25.97 57.61 27.42
N ASN A 204 -25.23 58.71 27.32
CA ASN A 204 -24.89 59.53 28.47
C ASN A 204 -26.18 60.23 28.92
N THR A 205 -27.00 59.55 29.71
CA THR A 205 -28.06 60.22 30.46
C THR A 205 -27.39 61.07 31.54
N PRO A 206 -27.67 62.38 31.60
CA PRO A 206 -27.24 63.18 32.73
C PRO A 206 -27.84 62.57 33.99
N ALA A 207 -27.03 62.51 35.05
CA ALA A 207 -27.32 62.00 36.38
C ALA A 207 -28.82 61.81 36.72
N GLY A 208 -29.22 60.57 37.02
CA GLY A 208 -30.49 60.26 37.69
C GLY A 208 -31.51 59.56 36.78
N GLY A 209 -31.35 58.25 36.56
CA GLY A 209 -32.34 57.48 35.82
C GLY A 209 -31.96 56.04 35.50
N GLY A 210 -31.12 55.40 36.31
CA GLY A 210 -31.06 53.94 36.29
C GLY A 210 -32.38 53.44 36.88
N LYS A 211 -33.29 52.93 36.05
CA LYS A 211 -34.35 52.07 36.56
C LYS A 211 -33.69 50.78 37.01
N GLU A 212 -33.30 50.72 38.29
CA GLU A 212 -33.19 49.44 38.98
C GLU A 212 -34.52 48.72 38.77
N ALA A 213 -34.46 47.46 38.34
CA ALA A 213 -35.66 46.65 38.17
C ALA A 213 -36.43 46.66 39.49
N ALA A 214 -37.68 47.11 39.47
CA ALA A 214 -38.51 47.12 40.66
C ALA A 214 -38.66 45.68 41.17
N GLU A 215 -38.65 45.48 42.50
CA GLU A 215 -38.77 44.16 43.15
C GLU A 215 -39.91 43.29 42.58
N ALA A 216 -40.98 43.90 42.08
CA ALA A 216 -42.09 43.23 41.42
C ALA A 216 -41.68 42.47 40.14
N GLU A 217 -40.76 43.00 39.35
CA GLU A 217 -40.28 42.34 38.12
C GLU A 217 -39.29 41.21 38.44
N ILE A 218 -38.50 41.35 39.51
CA ILE A 218 -37.60 40.30 39.99
C ILE A 218 -38.40 39.12 40.57
N ALA A 219 -39.47 39.41 41.33
CA ALA A 219 -40.37 38.39 41.89
C ALA A 219 -41.14 37.63 40.80
N ALA A 220 -41.61 38.32 39.75
CA ALA A 220 -42.32 37.70 38.63
C ALA A 220 -41.43 36.76 37.79
N VAL A 221 -40.11 36.96 37.80
CA VAL A 221 -39.14 36.07 37.13
C VAL A 221 -38.81 34.87 38.01
N MET A 222 -38.73 35.04 39.34
CA MET A 222 -38.49 33.90 40.26
C MET A 222 -39.68 32.92 40.32
N ASP A 223 -40.92 33.39 40.21
CA ASP A 223 -42.12 32.53 40.24
C ASP A 223 -42.28 31.67 38.96
N LYS A 224 -41.56 32.00 37.88
CA LYS A 224 -41.56 31.26 36.61
C LYS A 224 -40.39 30.29 36.45
N LEU A 225 -39.52 30.17 37.45
CA LEU A 225 -38.47 29.16 37.49
C LEU A 225 -39.04 27.87 38.10
N PRO A 226 -39.17 26.78 37.32
CA PRO A 226 -39.48 25.48 37.91
C PRO A 226 -38.29 25.03 38.76
N ILE A 227 -38.56 24.64 40.02
CA ILE A 227 -37.63 23.86 40.86
C ILE A 227 -37.52 22.46 40.28
#